data_AF-G7GXS4-F1
#
_entry.id   AF-G7GXS4-F1
#
_cell.length_a   1.000
_cell.length_b   1.000
_cell.length_c   1.000
_cell.angle_alpha   90.00
_cell.angle_beta   90.00
_cell.angle_gamma   90.00
#
_symmetry.space_group_name_H-M   'P 1'
#
loop_
_entity.id
_entity.type
_entity.pdbx_description
1 polymer ?
#
loop_
_entity_poly.entity_id
_entity_poly.type
_entity_poly.pdbx_seq_one_letter_code
_entity_poly.pdbx_strand_id
1 'polypeptide(L)'
;MYHLIQQWYTQVMPTALKRIQVTQTPTVAESLAVAEREWPGVPRAELIVRLMARGAEALEASGEARRSARRRLLRQTQGTVPYPHRYLEELREDWPE
;
A
#
# COMPACT_ATOMS: atom_id res chain seq x y z
N MET A 1 3.78 22.97 44.34
CA MET A 1 3.02 22.50 43.16
C MET A 1 3.72 23.06 41.93
N TYR A 2 4.67 22.29 41.38
CA TYR A 2 5.50 22.73 40.27
C TYR A 2 4.72 22.58 38.95
N HIS A 3 4.28 23.68 38.36
CA HIS A 3 3.83 23.68 36.98
C HIS A 3 5.06 23.76 36.07
N LEU A 4 5.49 22.61 35.54
CA LEU A 4 6.42 22.57 34.42
C LEU A 4 5.75 23.20 33.20
N ILE A 5 6.15 24.42 32.88
CA ILE A 5 5.83 25.07 31.62
C ILE A 5 6.56 24.28 30.53
N GLN A 6 5.81 23.43 29.81
CA GLN A 6 6.28 22.81 28.57
C GLN A 6 6.44 23.95 27.54
N GLN A 7 7.64 24.49 27.40
CA GLN A 7 7.98 25.39 26.30
C GLN A 7 8.04 24.59 25.00
N TRP A 8 7.07 24.82 24.12
CA TRP A 8 7.00 24.21 22.80
C TRP A 8 8.08 24.84 21.90
N TYR A 9 9.00 24.04 21.36
CA TYR A 9 10.07 24.46 20.43
C TYR A 9 9.62 24.61 18.97
N THR A 10 8.32 24.67 18.67
CA THR A 10 7.84 24.74 17.30
C THR A 10 7.75 26.19 16.83
N GLN A 11 8.89 26.82 16.54
CA GLN A 11 8.88 27.89 15.54
C GLN A 11 8.51 27.23 14.21
N VAL A 12 7.37 27.63 13.66
CA VAL A 12 6.75 27.06 12.48
C VAL A 12 7.61 27.39 11.26
N MET A 13 8.54 26.50 10.90
CA MET A 13 9.13 26.47 9.57
C MET A 13 8.07 25.88 8.62
N PRO A 14 7.48 26.64 7.70
CA PRO A 14 6.52 26.11 6.74
C PRO A 14 7.27 25.24 5.73
N THR A 15 7.42 23.95 6.05
CA THR A 15 7.87 22.95 5.11
C THR A 15 6.73 22.69 4.12
N ALA A 16 6.98 22.79 2.81
CA ALA A 16 5.97 22.51 1.78
C ALA A 16 5.45 21.05 1.81
N LEU A 17 6.14 20.15 2.53
CA LEU A 17 5.80 18.75 2.66
C LEU A 17 4.88 18.50 3.86
N LYS A 18 3.87 17.65 3.66
CA LYS A 18 2.98 17.19 4.73
C LYS A 18 3.76 16.37 5.74
N ARG A 19 3.72 16.77 7.01
CA ARG A 19 4.32 16.01 8.10
C ARG A 19 3.46 14.79 8.42
N ILE A 20 4.10 13.62 8.50
CA ILE A 20 3.47 12.39 8.98
C ILE A 20 4.00 12.14 10.40
N GLN A 21 3.09 11.89 11.34
CA GLN A 21 3.45 11.47 12.70
C GLN A 21 3.36 9.95 12.78
N VAL A 22 4.43 9.31 13.23
CA VAL A 22 4.51 7.86 13.40
C VAL A 22 4.91 7.57 14.83
N THR A 23 4.07 6.84 15.54
CA THR A 23 4.41 6.30 16.87
C THR A 23 5.28 5.07 16.69
N GLN A 24 6.43 5.02 17.38
CA GLN A 24 7.28 3.84 17.38
C GLN A 24 6.65 2.73 18.22
N THR A 25 5.79 1.93 17.60
CA THR A 25 5.28 0.69 18.18
C THR A 25 6.37 -0.39 18.14
N PRO A 26 6.22 -1.53 18.86
CA PRO A 26 7.15 -2.65 18.77
C PRO A 26 7.41 -3.12 17.33
N THR A 27 6.35 -3.24 16.53
CA THR A 27 6.46 -3.60 15.09
C THR A 27 7.28 -2.59 14.29
N VAL A 28 7.12 -1.30 14.55
CA VAL A 28 7.92 -0.24 13.90
C VAL A 28 9.39 -0.34 14.33
N ALA A 29 9.65 -0.62 15.61
CA ALA A 29 11.00 -0.82 16.12
C ALA A 29 11.69 -2.03 15.48
N GLU A 30 11.01 -3.16 15.39
CA GLU A 30 11.49 -4.38 14.73
C GLU A 30 11.77 -4.14 13.25
N SER A 31 10.84 -3.48 12.54
CA SER A 31 11.01 -3.13 11.12
C SER A 31 12.25 -2.26 10.89
N LEU A 32 12.51 -1.31 11.80
CA LEU A 32 13.71 -0.47 11.72
C LEU A 32 14.98 -1.24 12.06
N ALA A 33 14.92 -2.21 12.97
CA ALA A 33 16.06 -3.10 13.23
C ALA A 33 16.39 -3.97 12.02
N VAL A 34 15.39 -4.43 11.26
CA VAL A 34 15.59 -5.11 9.97
C VAL A 34 16.24 -4.16 8.97
N ALA A 35 15.72 -2.93 8.85
CA ALA A 35 16.24 -1.93 7.92
C ALA A 35 17.69 -1.54 8.22
N GLU A 36 18.07 -1.41 9.50
CA GLU A 36 19.47 -1.11 9.89
C GLU A 36 20.42 -2.25 9.50
N ARG A 37 19.99 -3.51 9.61
CA ARG A 37 20.82 -4.64 9.17
C ARG A 37 21.01 -4.66 7.66
N GLU A 38 19.98 -4.30 6.90
CA GLU A 38 20.01 -4.23 5.44
C GLU A 38 20.77 -3.01 4.93
N TRP A 39 20.65 -1.87 5.61
CA TRP A 39 21.27 -0.60 5.25
C TRP A 39 22.06 -0.02 6.44
N PRO A 40 23.20 -0.63 6.80
CA PRO A 40 23.97 -0.23 7.97
C PRO A 40 24.51 1.19 7.85
N GLY A 41 24.40 1.97 8.92
CA GLY A 41 24.97 3.32 9.01
C GLY A 41 24.13 4.40 8.31
N VAL A 42 22.95 4.05 7.81
CA VAL A 42 22.00 5.02 7.24
C VAL A 42 21.21 5.70 8.36
N PRO A 43 21.01 7.04 8.31
CA PRO A 43 20.23 7.73 9.30
C PRO A 43 18.81 7.16 9.42
N ARG A 44 18.30 7.07 10.65
CA ARG A 44 16.99 6.47 10.94
C ARG A 44 15.82 7.07 10.14
N ALA A 45 15.83 8.38 9.91
CA ALA A 45 14.82 9.03 9.08
C ALA A 45 14.86 8.53 7.63
N GLU A 46 16.05 8.28 7.10
CA GLU A 46 16.22 7.75 5.75
C GLU A 46 15.85 6.26 5.68
N LEU A 47 16.11 5.48 6.74
CA LEU A 47 15.60 4.11 6.84
C LEU A 47 14.07 4.06 6.73
N ILE A 48 13.37 4.99 7.40
CA ILE A 48 11.90 5.10 7.31
C ILE A 48 11.47 5.39 5.86
N VAL A 49 12.14 6.30 5.17
CA VAL A 49 11.86 6.62 3.76
C VAL A 49 12.08 5.39 2.86
N ARG A 50 13.20 4.68 3.03
CA ARG A 50 13.50 3.47 2.24
C ARG A 50 12.49 2.35 2.50
N LEU A 51 12.09 2.14 3.75
CA LEU A 51 11.05 1.17 4.10
C LEU A 51 9.71 1.51 3.44
N MET A 52 9.30 2.78 3.44
CA MET A 52 8.07 3.20 2.78
C MET A 52 8.12 2.97 1.26
N ALA A 53 9.25 3.31 0.62
CA ALA A 53 9.44 3.07 -0.81
C ALA A 53 9.41 1.58 -1.16
N ARG A 54 10.16 0.73 -0.43
CA ARG A 54 10.14 -0.73 -0.62
C ARG A 54 8.77 -1.35 -0.35
N GLY A 55 8.03 -0.83 0.62
CA GLY A 55 6.66 -1.23 0.89
C GLY A 55 5.73 -0.94 -0.29
N ALA A 56 5.84 0.25 -0.91
CA ALA A 56 5.06 0.61 -2.09
C ALA A 56 5.37 -0.31 -3.28
N GLU A 57 6.66 -0.54 -3.58
CA GLU A 57 7.09 -1.46 -4.64
C GLU A 57 6.54 -2.88 -4.44
N ALA A 58 6.58 -3.38 -3.19
CA ALA A 58 6.05 -4.71 -2.87
C ALA A 58 4.53 -4.80 -3.07
N LEU A 59 3.79 -3.74 -2.72
CA LEU A 59 2.34 -3.67 -2.94
C LEU A 59 1.99 -3.62 -4.44
N GLU A 60 2.74 -2.84 -5.22
CA GLU A 60 2.56 -2.76 -6.67
C GLU A 60 2.84 -4.11 -7.36
N ALA A 61 3.94 -4.77 -6.99
CA ALA A 61 4.30 -6.09 -7.50
C ALA A 61 3.25 -7.15 -7.15
N SER A 62 2.75 -7.16 -5.91
CA SER A 62 1.66 -8.04 -5.47
C SER A 62 0.36 -7.78 -6.25
N GLY A 63 0.03 -6.50 -6.48
CA GLY A 63 -1.11 -6.10 -7.28
C GLY A 63 -1.00 -6.58 -8.74
N GLU A 64 0.17 -6.44 -9.35
CA GLU A 64 0.39 -6.89 -10.73
C GLU A 64 0.38 -8.43 -10.85
N ALA A 65 0.98 -9.13 -9.89
CA ALA A 65 0.89 -10.58 -9.82
C ALA A 65 -0.56 -11.05 -9.71
N ARG A 66 -1.37 -10.42 -8.85
CA ARG A 66 -2.80 -10.74 -8.69
C ARG A 66 -3.59 -10.46 -9.97
N ARG A 67 -3.36 -9.30 -10.62
CA ARG A 67 -4.02 -8.95 -11.89
C ARG A 67 -3.64 -9.90 -13.01
N SER A 68 -2.36 -10.26 -13.12
CA SER A 68 -1.87 -11.17 -14.16
C SER A 68 -2.41 -12.60 -13.97
N ALA A 69 -2.48 -13.09 -12.73
CA ALA A 69 -3.10 -14.38 -12.41
C ALA A 69 -4.59 -14.40 -12.79
N ARG A 70 -5.34 -13.34 -12.44
CA ARG A 70 -6.75 -13.20 -12.84
C ARG A 70 -6.91 -13.20 -14.36
N ARG A 71 -6.11 -12.42 -15.09
CA ARG A 71 -6.16 -12.38 -16.57
C ARG A 71 -5.83 -13.73 -17.19
N ARG A 72 -4.87 -14.47 -16.63
CA ARG A 72 -4.50 -15.82 -17.08
C ARG A 72 -5.68 -16.78 -16.90
N LEU A 73 -6.33 -16.78 -15.74
CA LEU A 73 -7.48 -17.62 -15.48
C LEU A 73 -8.63 -17.30 -16.45
N LEU A 74 -8.97 -16.03 -16.62
CA LEU A 74 -10.03 -15.61 -17.55
C LEU A 74 -9.77 -16.07 -18.99
N ARG A 75 -8.51 -15.99 -19.45
CA ARG A 75 -8.13 -16.51 -20.79
C ARG A 75 -8.23 -18.03 -20.88
N GLN A 76 -7.87 -18.75 -19.82
CA GLN A 76 -7.97 -20.22 -19.79
C GLN A 76 -9.42 -20.71 -19.77
N THR A 77 -10.31 -19.99 -19.09
CA THR A 77 -11.72 -20.32 -18.99
C THR A 77 -12.57 -19.74 -20.12
N GLN A 78 -11.96 -18.94 -21.01
CA GLN A 78 -12.67 -18.31 -22.11
C GLN A 78 -13.19 -19.38 -23.08
N GLY A 79 -14.50 -19.36 -23.35
CA GLY A 79 -15.14 -20.33 -24.26
C GLY A 79 -15.29 -21.74 -23.68
N THR A 80 -14.93 -21.98 -22.41
CA THR A 80 -15.14 -23.28 -21.75
C THR A 80 -16.61 -23.53 -21.43
N VAL A 81 -17.41 -22.46 -21.25
CA VAL A 81 -18.85 -22.56 -21.02
C VAL A 81 -19.58 -22.51 -22.36
N PRO A 82 -20.29 -23.57 -22.77
CA PRO A 82 -21.12 -23.54 -23.97
C PRO A 82 -22.40 -22.76 -23.66
N TYR A 83 -22.47 -21.51 -24.12
CA TYR A 83 -23.69 -20.73 -24.03
C TYR A 83 -24.69 -21.15 -25.13
N PRO A 84 -25.99 -21.26 -24.81
CA PRO A 84 -27.02 -21.50 -25.82
C PRO A 84 -27.07 -20.40 -26.89
N HIS A 85 -27.59 -20.75 -28.06
CA HIS A 85 -27.93 -19.77 -29.09
C HIS A 85 -28.95 -18.76 -28.52
N ARG A 86 -28.80 -17.46 -28.81
CA ARG A 86 -29.60 -16.33 -28.29
C ARG A 86 -29.48 -16.00 -26.79
N TYR A 87 -28.65 -16.72 -26.03
CA TYR A 87 -28.53 -16.50 -24.57
C TYR A 87 -28.31 -15.03 -24.15
N LEU A 88 -27.51 -14.28 -24.93
CA LEU A 88 -27.23 -12.87 -24.62
C LEU A 88 -28.42 -11.94 -24.92
N GLU A 89 -29.26 -12.28 -25.90
CA GLU A 89 -30.48 -11.54 -26.23
C GLU A 89 -31.52 -11.72 -25.13
N GLU A 90 -31.76 -12.98 -24.73
CA GLU A 90 -32.68 -13.34 -23.64
C GLU A 90 -32.26 -12.67 -22.31
N LEU A 91 -30.97 -12.69 -21.98
CA LEU A 91 -30.46 -12.07 -20.75
C LEU A 91 -30.67 -10.55 -20.70
N ARG A 92 -30.67 -9.89 -21.87
CA ARG A 92 -30.84 -8.42 -21.95
C ARG A 92 -32.30 -7.99 -21.84
N GLU A 93 -33.24 -8.86 -22.20
CA GLU A 93 -34.67 -8.59 -22.03
C GLU A 93 -35.05 -8.45 -20.54
N ASP A 94 -34.35 -9.15 -19.65
CA ASP A 94 -34.56 -9.12 -18.19
C ASP A 94 -34.03 -7.84 -17.50
N TRP A 95 -33.26 -7.00 -18.20
CA TRP A 95 -32.69 -5.77 -17.66
C TRP A 95 -33.11 -4.54 -18.50
N PRO A 96 -34.34 -4.03 -18.31
CA PRO A 96 -34.74 -2.77 -18.92
C PRO A 96 -33.89 -1.62 -18.37
N GLU A 97 -33.59 -0.65 -19.26
CA GLU A 97 -32.65 0.47 -19.05
C GLU A 97 -32.82 1.26 -17.74
#